data_AF-A0A0N0XVF5-F1
#
_entry.id   AF-A0A0N0XVF5-F1
#
_cell.length_a   1.000
_cell.length_b   1.000
_cell.length_c   1.000
_cell.angle_alpha   90.00
_cell.angle_beta   90.00
_cell.angle_gamma   90.00
#
_symmetry.space_group_name_H-M   'P 1'
#
loop_
_entity.id
_entity.type
_entity.pdbx_description
1 polymer ?
#
loop_
_entity_poly.entity_id
_entity_poly.type
_entity_poly.pdbx_seq_one_letter_code
_entity_poly.pdbx_strand_id
1 'polypeptide(L)'
;MNPDDVAAYALGLPEVSEEEPWGPHRPVYKVGGKIFATLAAANTSQPDRLSVKCESTLALHLYDQYPAVRPGYGYQGPHWHWITVHLDGTVPDQELAEMITHSWQCVVDGLPRTARDRLRRLHRDQAQPPAQSWADGP
;
A
#
# COMPACT_ATOMS: atom_id res chain seq x y z
N MET A 1 1.32 8.32 -9.74
CA MET A 1 2.16 7.95 -8.59
C MET A 1 3.24 7.02 -9.08
N ASN A 2 4.46 7.50 -9.01
CA ASN A 2 5.68 6.72 -9.22
C ASN A 2 6.07 5.99 -7.91
N PRO A 3 7.13 5.16 -7.89
CA PRO A 3 7.57 4.47 -6.67
C PRO A 3 7.96 5.39 -5.51
N ASP A 4 8.58 6.54 -5.79
CA ASP A 4 8.99 7.51 -4.77
C ASP A 4 7.76 8.14 -4.10
N ASP A 5 6.71 8.42 -4.88
CA ASP A 5 5.44 8.93 -4.37
C ASP A 5 4.77 7.92 -3.44
N VAL A 6 4.77 6.65 -3.84
CA VAL A 6 4.24 5.55 -3.03
C VAL A 6 5.01 5.42 -1.73
N ALA A 7 6.34 5.49 -1.78
CA ALA A 7 7.20 5.44 -0.61
C ALA A 7 6.89 6.61 0.35
N ALA A 8 6.84 7.84 -0.17
CA ALA A 8 6.54 9.03 0.60
C ALA A 8 5.14 8.96 1.24
N TYR A 9 4.13 8.50 0.50
CA TYR A 9 2.77 8.33 1.03
C TYR A 9 2.72 7.26 2.14
N ALA A 10 3.32 6.10 1.91
CA ALA A 10 3.35 5.02 2.89
C ALA A 10 4.08 5.43 4.19
N LEU A 11 5.21 6.13 4.08
CA LEU A 11 5.97 6.67 5.21
C LEU A 11 5.26 7.81 5.94
N GLY A 12 4.33 8.50 5.27
CA GLY A 12 3.50 9.53 5.88
C GLY A 12 2.44 8.99 6.85
N LEU A 13 2.08 7.70 6.72
CA LEU A 13 1.11 7.07 7.62
C LEU A 13 1.70 6.88 9.03
N PRO A 14 0.85 6.84 10.09
CA PRO A 14 1.34 6.79 11.45
C PRO A 14 2.18 5.56 11.77
N GLU A 15 3.31 5.80 12.43
CA GLU A 15 4.22 4.78 12.97
C GLU A 15 4.64 3.72 11.92
N VAL A 16 4.88 4.17 10.68
CA VAL A 16 5.42 3.33 9.61
C VAL A 16 6.95 3.33 9.65
N SER A 17 7.52 2.15 9.43
CA SER A 17 8.96 1.95 9.22
C SER A 17 9.22 1.31 7.86
N GLU A 18 10.36 1.64 7.25
CA GLU A 18 10.88 1.02 6.04
C GLU A 18 12.03 0.05 6.37
N GLU A 19 12.03 -1.11 5.73
CA GLU A 19 13.10 -2.10 5.81
C GLU A 19 13.33 -2.75 4.43
N GLU A 20 14.51 -3.32 4.19
CA GLU A 20 14.82 -4.07 2.95
C GLU A 20 15.21 -5.54 3.25
N PRO A 21 14.29 -6.37 3.74
CA PRO A 21 14.59 -7.74 4.17
C PRO A 21 14.95 -8.69 3.01
N TRP A 22 14.65 -8.31 1.77
CA TRP A 22 14.84 -9.13 0.57
C TRP A 22 15.97 -8.63 -0.35
N GLY A 23 16.85 -7.77 0.18
CA GLY A 23 17.95 -7.16 -0.55
C GLY A 23 17.60 -5.77 -1.07
N PRO A 24 18.58 -5.11 -1.70
CA PRO A 24 18.49 -3.70 -2.08
C PRO A 24 17.39 -3.45 -3.11
N HIS A 25 16.76 -2.28 -3.02
CA HIS A 25 15.70 -1.81 -3.92
C HIS A 25 14.40 -2.63 -3.83
N ARG A 26 14.16 -3.25 -2.66
CA ARG A 26 12.92 -3.99 -2.36
C ARG A 26 12.39 -3.57 -0.98
N PRO A 27 12.02 -2.29 -0.82
CA PRO A 27 11.55 -1.80 0.45
C PRO A 27 10.22 -2.44 0.82
N VAL A 28 10.08 -2.71 2.12
CA VAL A 28 8.84 -3.13 2.75
C VAL A 28 8.47 -2.10 3.80
N TYR A 29 7.19 -1.75 3.83
CA TYR A 29 6.61 -0.80 4.77
C TYR A 29 5.84 -1.55 5.84
N LYS A 30 6.11 -1.23 7.09
CA LYS A 30 5.61 -1.95 8.26
C LYS A 30 4.94 -1.00 9.23
N VAL A 31 3.86 -1.45 9.86
CA VAL A 31 3.24 -0.80 11.03
C VAL A 31 3.11 -1.82 12.14
N GLY A 32 3.49 -1.45 13.37
CA GLY A 32 3.52 -2.38 14.50
C GLY A 32 4.35 -3.65 14.23
N GLY A 33 5.42 -3.53 13.44
CA GLY A 33 6.31 -4.64 13.06
C GLY A 33 5.76 -5.58 11.98
N LYS A 34 4.57 -5.32 11.41
CA LYS A 34 3.95 -6.17 10.37
C LYS A 34 3.93 -5.44 9.02
N ILE A 35 4.28 -6.14 7.94
CA ILE A 35 4.31 -5.59 6.58
C ILE A 35 2.88 -5.33 6.09
N PHE A 36 2.65 -4.16 5.50
CA PHE A 36 1.41 -3.79 4.82
C PHE A 36 1.63 -3.39 3.34
N ALA A 37 2.79 -2.87 2.97
CA ALA A 37 3.08 -2.53 1.58
C ALA A 37 4.51 -2.93 1.20
N THR A 38 4.73 -3.21 -0.09
CA THR A 38 6.06 -3.52 -0.63
C THR A 38 6.19 -2.94 -2.04
N LEU A 39 7.35 -2.40 -2.38
CA LEU A 39 7.68 -2.03 -3.75
C LEU A 39 8.65 -3.03 -4.36
N ALA A 40 8.47 -3.29 -5.65
CA ALA A 40 9.42 -4.02 -6.46
C ALA A 40 9.71 -3.23 -7.73
N ALA A 41 10.99 -2.96 -7.96
CA ALA A 41 11.46 -2.25 -9.12
C ALA A 41 11.04 -2.93 -10.44
N ALA A 42 10.86 -2.10 -11.46
CA ALA A 42 10.66 -2.54 -12.84
C ALA A 42 11.80 -3.44 -13.33
N ASN A 43 11.50 -4.31 -14.27
CA ASN A 43 12.46 -5.12 -15.00
C ASN A 43 12.06 -5.20 -16.48
N THR A 44 12.84 -5.93 -17.29
CA THR A 44 12.63 -6.05 -18.74
C THR A 44 11.23 -6.51 -19.16
N SER A 45 10.47 -7.14 -18.26
CA SER A 45 9.17 -7.74 -18.56
C SER A 45 8.01 -7.14 -17.76
N GLN A 46 8.27 -6.32 -16.74
CA GLN A 46 7.22 -5.79 -15.85
C GLN A 46 7.58 -4.38 -15.36
N PRO A 47 6.58 -3.47 -15.26
CA PRO A 47 6.78 -2.14 -14.66
C PRO A 47 7.03 -2.27 -13.15
N ASP A 48 7.22 -1.12 -12.48
CA ASP A 48 7.25 -1.06 -11.02
C ASP A 48 5.95 -1.60 -10.44
N ARG A 49 6.06 -2.25 -9.27
CA ARG A 49 4.93 -2.94 -8.66
C ARG A 49 4.79 -2.54 -7.20
N LEU A 50 3.57 -2.15 -6.85
CA LEU A 50 3.12 -1.98 -5.48
C LEU A 50 2.35 -3.25 -5.08
N SER A 51 2.74 -3.91 -3.99
CA SER A 51 1.93 -4.97 -3.41
C SER A 51 1.42 -4.57 -2.04
N VAL A 52 0.12 -4.79 -1.80
CA VAL A 52 -0.59 -4.38 -0.59
C VAL A 52 -1.56 -5.44 -0.13
N LYS A 53 -1.92 -5.42 1.17
CA LYS A 53 -3.04 -6.20 1.69
C LYS A 53 -4.35 -5.54 1.29
N CYS A 54 -5.34 -6.36 0.98
CA CYS A 54 -6.67 -5.93 0.62
C CYS A 54 -7.70 -6.88 1.22
N GLU A 55 -8.89 -6.38 1.54
CA GLU A 55 -9.99 -7.26 1.94
C GLU A 55 -10.40 -8.12 0.74
N SER A 56 -10.71 -9.39 0.96
CA SER A 56 -10.92 -10.33 -0.15
C SER A 56 -12.06 -9.91 -1.08
N THR A 57 -13.13 -9.30 -0.56
CA THR A 57 -14.25 -8.77 -1.34
C THR A 57 -13.86 -7.52 -2.14
N LEU A 58 -13.09 -6.61 -1.55
CA LEU A 58 -12.59 -5.41 -2.22
C LEU A 58 -11.62 -5.78 -3.35
N ALA A 59 -10.72 -6.75 -3.10
CA ALA A 59 -9.77 -7.23 -4.10
C ALA A 59 -10.47 -7.69 -5.39
N LEU A 60 -11.62 -8.37 -5.29
CA LEU A 60 -12.40 -8.81 -6.46
C LEU A 60 -12.92 -7.63 -7.28
N HIS A 61 -13.37 -6.56 -6.62
CA HIS A 61 -13.82 -5.34 -7.32
C HIS A 61 -12.65 -4.64 -8.01
N LEU A 62 -11.50 -4.56 -7.33
CA LEU A 62 -10.30 -3.94 -7.91
C LEU A 62 -9.77 -4.70 -9.12
N TYR A 63 -9.87 -6.03 -9.13
CA TYR A 63 -9.51 -6.84 -10.31
C TYR A 63 -10.41 -6.57 -11.52
N ASP A 64 -11.71 -6.35 -11.30
CA ASP A 64 -12.68 -6.07 -12.36
C ASP A 64 -12.49 -4.65 -12.92
N GLN A 65 -12.24 -3.69 -12.01
CA GLN A 65 -12.12 -2.27 -12.36
C GLN A 65 -10.78 -1.93 -13.03
N TYR A 66 -9.69 -2.54 -12.57
CA TYR A 66 -8.34 -2.15 -12.97
C TYR A 66 -7.53 -3.35 -13.49
N PRO A 67 -7.32 -3.47 -14.82
CA PRO A 67 -6.53 -4.56 -15.40
C PRO A 67 -5.07 -4.65 -14.93
N ALA A 68 -4.54 -3.54 -14.38
CA ALA A 68 -3.21 -3.45 -13.77
C ALA A 68 -3.15 -4.06 -12.36
N VAL A 69 -4.30 -4.33 -11.73
CA VAL A 69 -4.39 -4.99 -10.42
C VAL A 69 -4.49 -6.50 -10.63
N ARG A 70 -3.60 -7.24 -9.99
CA ARG A 70 -3.49 -8.69 -10.10
C ARG A 70 -3.43 -9.33 -8.71
N PRO A 71 -3.81 -10.61 -8.57
CA PRO A 71 -3.48 -11.38 -7.39
C PRO A 71 -1.98 -11.30 -7.12
N GLY A 72 -1.62 -10.81 -5.94
CA GLY A 72 -0.23 -10.60 -5.55
C GLY A 72 0.47 -11.88 -5.10
N TYR A 73 1.79 -11.80 -5.04
CA TYR A 73 2.63 -12.88 -4.53
C TYR A 73 2.55 -12.88 -2.99
N GLY A 74 1.70 -13.75 -2.43
CA GLY A 74 1.44 -13.77 -1.01
C GLY A 74 0.23 -14.62 -0.62
N TYR A 75 -0.29 -14.36 0.56
CA TYR A 75 -1.45 -15.07 1.09
C TYR A 75 -2.74 -14.64 0.41
N GLN A 76 -3.54 -15.62 -0.03
CA GLN A 76 -4.90 -15.44 -0.53
C GLN A 76 -5.83 -16.26 0.37
N GLY A 77 -6.49 -15.60 1.33
CA GLY A 77 -7.43 -16.27 2.23
C GLY A 77 -8.75 -15.55 2.36
N PRO A 78 -9.63 -16.05 3.25
CA PRO A 78 -11.04 -15.66 3.26
C PRO A 78 -11.29 -14.21 3.69
N HIS A 79 -10.37 -13.60 4.43
CA HIS A 79 -10.53 -12.25 4.96
C HIS A 79 -9.63 -11.21 4.29
N TRP A 80 -8.45 -11.61 3.84
CA TRP A 80 -7.49 -10.71 3.23
C TRP A 80 -6.67 -11.42 2.14
N HIS A 81 -6.42 -10.66 1.09
CA HIS A 81 -5.60 -10.97 -0.06
C HIS A 81 -4.36 -10.09 -0.06
N TRP A 82 -3.30 -10.57 -0.70
CA TRP A 82 -2.30 -9.67 -1.26
C TRP A 82 -2.67 -9.40 -2.71
N ILE A 83 -2.74 -8.12 -3.08
CA ILE A 83 -2.87 -7.67 -4.46
C ILE A 83 -1.59 -6.99 -4.88
N THR A 84 -1.25 -7.09 -6.16
CA THR A 84 -0.13 -6.38 -6.78
C THR A 84 -0.68 -5.48 -7.88
N VAL A 85 -0.31 -4.21 -7.83
CA VAL A 85 -0.66 -3.19 -8.80
C VAL A 85 0.57 -2.85 -9.62
N HIS A 86 0.44 -2.94 -10.93
CA HIS A 86 1.44 -2.41 -11.85
C HIS A 86 1.34 -0.88 -11.88
N LEU A 87 2.43 -0.18 -11.61
CA LEU A 87 2.50 1.28 -11.63
C LEU A 87 2.77 1.76 -13.07
N ASP A 88 1.81 1.52 -13.96
CA ASP A 88 1.86 1.87 -15.38
C ASP A 88 1.04 3.14 -15.73
N GLY A 89 0.53 3.83 -14.69
CA GLY A 89 -0.29 5.04 -14.82
C GLY A 89 -1.76 4.79 -15.14
N THR A 90 -2.22 3.53 -15.22
CA THR A 90 -3.63 3.22 -15.51
C THR A 90 -4.53 3.24 -14.27
N VAL A 91 -3.95 3.13 -13.07
CA VAL A 91 -4.67 3.27 -11.79
C VAL A 91 -4.48 4.70 -11.29
N PRO A 92 -5.55 5.46 -11.01
CA PRO A 92 -5.45 6.81 -10.50
C PRO A 92 -4.66 6.89 -9.19
N ASP A 93 -3.94 7.99 -9.00
CA ASP A 93 -3.12 8.21 -7.81
C ASP A 93 -3.94 8.18 -6.52
N GLN A 94 -5.14 8.76 -6.54
CA GLN A 94 -6.02 8.71 -5.38
C GLN A 94 -6.38 7.27 -5.02
N GLU A 95 -6.66 6.41 -6.00
CA GLU A 95 -6.99 5.01 -5.77
C GLU A 95 -5.78 4.25 -5.19
N LEU A 96 -4.58 4.47 -5.73
CA LEU A 96 -3.35 3.90 -5.18
C LEU A 96 -3.14 4.32 -3.71
N ALA A 97 -3.39 5.58 -3.37
CA ALA A 97 -3.31 6.09 -2.00
C ALA A 97 -4.34 5.42 -1.08
N GLU A 98 -5.58 5.26 -1.55
CA GLU A 98 -6.65 4.56 -0.84
C GLU A 98 -6.30 3.07 -0.62
N MET A 99 -5.73 2.39 -1.61
CA MET A 99 -5.25 1.01 -1.48
C MET A 99 -4.13 0.87 -0.43
N ILE A 100 -3.17 1.81 -0.39
CA ILE A 100 -2.09 1.82 0.61
C ILE A 100 -2.66 2.04 2.01
N THR A 101 -3.55 3.03 2.17
CA THR A 101 -4.21 3.33 3.44
C THR A 101 -5.06 2.16 3.93
N HIS A 102 -5.84 1.53 3.04
CA HIS A 102 -6.65 0.35 3.35
C HIS A 102 -5.78 -0.80 3.86
N SER A 103 -4.64 -1.04 3.20
CA SER A 103 -3.70 -2.08 3.63
C SER A 103 -3.11 -1.81 5.02
N TRP A 104 -2.75 -0.56 5.31
CA TRP A 104 -2.31 -0.15 6.64
C TRP A 104 -3.41 -0.42 7.68
N GLN A 105 -4.67 -0.06 7.38
CA GLN A 105 -5.81 -0.31 8.25
C GLN A 105 -6.02 -1.81 8.50
N CYS A 106 -5.91 -2.66 7.48
CA CYS A 106 -5.99 -4.12 7.60
C CYS A 106 -4.97 -4.67 8.60
N VAL A 107 -3.74 -4.14 8.59
CA VAL A 107 -2.70 -4.56 9.54
C VAL A 107 -2.98 -4.03 10.94
N VAL A 108 -3.35 -2.76 11.06
CA VAL A 108 -3.70 -2.09 12.33
C VAL A 108 -4.84 -2.81 13.04
N ASP A 109 -5.81 -3.32 12.29
CA ASP A 109 -6.97 -4.04 12.84
C ASP A 109 -6.60 -5.37 13.48
N GLY A 110 -5.51 -5.99 13.01
CA GLY A 110 -4.89 -7.18 13.58
C GLY A 110 -3.86 -6.92 14.68
N LEU A 111 -3.74 -5.70 15.21
CA LEU A 111 -2.87 -5.36 16.35
C LEU A 111 -3.64 -5.40 17.69
N PRO A 112 -2.94 -5.52 18.84
CA PRO A 112 -3.56 -5.42 20.16
C PRO A 112 -4.35 -4.12 20.31
N ARG A 113 -5.49 -4.17 21.03
CA ARG A 113 -6.45 -3.07 21.15
C ARG A 113 -5.79 -1.72 21.46
N THR A 114 -4.89 -1.67 22.43
CA THR A 114 -4.21 -0.44 22.83
C THR A 114 -3.42 0.19 21.68
N ALA A 115 -2.68 -0.63 20.92
CA ALA A 115 -1.92 -0.15 19.77
C ALA A 115 -2.84 0.30 18.63
N ARG A 116 -3.86 -0.50 18.31
CA ARG A 116 -4.86 -0.20 17.29
C ARG A 116 -5.61 1.11 17.56
N ASP A 117 -6.12 1.28 18.78
CA ASP A 117 -6.91 2.46 19.16
C ASP A 117 -6.05 3.73 19.13
N ARG A 118 -4.75 3.64 19.50
CA ARG A 118 -3.77 4.72 19.35
C ARG A 118 -3.53 5.07 17.89
N LEU A 119 -3.21 4.09 17.05
CA LEU A 119 -2.88 4.30 15.63
C LEU A 119 -4.06 4.89 14.86
N ARG A 120 -5.29 4.40 15.09
CA ARG A 120 -6.51 4.96 14.48
C ARG A 120 -6.77 6.41 14.90
N ARG A 121 -6.39 6.79 16.14
CA ARG A 121 -6.46 8.18 16.60
C ARG A 121 -5.44 9.04 15.87
N LEU A 122 -4.17 8.62 15.84
CA LEU A 122 -3.10 9.34 15.12
C LEU A 122 -3.45 9.55 13.65
N HIS A 123 -3.98 8.51 12.98
CA HIS A 123 -4.37 8.63 11.58
C HIS A 123 -5.52 9.63 11.35
N ARG A 124 -6.48 9.70 12.27
CA ARG A 124 -7.58 10.68 12.21
C ARG A 124 -7.10 12.11 12.46
N ASP A 125 -6.16 12.26 13.38
CA ASP A 125 -5.63 13.56 13.79
C ASP A 125 -4.63 14.11 12.77
N GLN A 126 -4.05 13.25 11.92
CA GLN A 126 -3.34 13.67 10.73
C GLN A 126 -4.34 14.26 9.72
N ALA A 127 -4.18 15.54 9.41
CA ALA A 127 -4.80 16.10 8.21
C ALA A 127 -4.19 15.36 7.01
N GLN A 128 -5.03 14.67 6.23
CA GLN A 128 -4.61 14.05 4.98
C GLN A 128 -3.87 15.12 4.16
N PRO A 129 -2.60 14.90 3.73
CA PRO A 129 -1.98 15.84 2.81
C PRO A 129 -2.88 15.91 1.57
N PRO A 130 -3.13 17.11 1.01
CA PRO A 130 -3.95 17.23 -0.17
C PRO A 130 -3.34 16.35 -1.27
N ALA A 131 -4.13 15.44 -1.84
CA ALA A 131 -3.75 14.59 -2.98
C ALA A 131 -3.31 15.39 -4.23
N GLN A 132 -3.29 16.72 -4.15
CA GLN A 132 -3.00 17.65 -5.24
C GLN A 132 -1.51 17.90 -5.48
N SER A 133 -0.58 17.41 -4.64
CA SER A 133 0.86 17.63 -4.86
C SER A 133 1.54 16.60 -5.77
N TRP A 134 0.84 15.56 -6.24
CA TRP A 134 1.41 14.51 -7.11
C TRP A 134 1.25 14.81 -8.61
N ALA A 135 0.52 15.88 -8.96
CA ALA A 135 0.23 16.27 -10.34
C ALA A 135 1.30 17.18 -10.99
N ASP A 136 2.28 17.65 -10.21
CA ASP A 136 3.31 18.59 -10.69
C ASP A 136 4.71 17.96 -10.63
N GLY A 137 5.08 17.23 -11.67
CA GLY A 137 6.44 16.78 -11.93
C GLY A 137 6.63 16.49 -13.43
N PRO A 138 7.77 16.88 -14.03
CA PRO A 138 7.92 17.26 -15.45
C PRO A 138 7.74 16.15 -16.49
#